data_AF-A0A076F730-F1
#
_entry.id   AF-A0A076F730-F1
#
_cell.length_a   1.000
_cell.length_b   1.000
_cell.length_c   1.000
_cell.angle_alpha   90.00
_cell.angle_beta   90.00
_cell.angle_gamma   90.00
#
_symmetry.space_group_name_H-M   'P 1'
#
loop_
_entity.id
_entity.type
_entity.pdbx_description
1 polymer ?
#
loop_
_entity_poly.entity_id
_entity_poly.type
_entity_poly.pdbx_seq_one_letter_code
_entity_poly.pdbx_strand_id
1 'polypeptide(L)' 'MLDLFARDDESYRTCAECGRDCESEPFSAGAGIRISFVCPAHGVHAVIDPFAHLRERDC' A
#
# COMPACT_ATOMS: atom_id res chain seq x y z
N MET A 1 -3.37 -6.54 28.00
CA MET A 1 -2.29 -6.82 27.02
C MET A 1 -2.63 -5.97 25.82
N LEU A 2 -2.12 -4.73 25.80
CA LEU A 2 -2.44 -3.75 24.77
C LEU A 2 -1.43 -3.94 23.64
N ASP A 3 -1.88 -4.41 22.48
CA ASP A 3 -1.12 -4.42 21.23
C ASP A 3 -0.89 -2.99 20.73
N LEU A 4 -0.14 -2.19 21.49
CA LEU A 4 0.38 -0.86 21.13
C LEU A 4 1.41 -0.91 20.00
N PHE A 5 1.75 -2.12 19.55
CA PHE A 5 2.55 -2.40 18.36
C PHE A 5 1.68 -3.04 17.27
N ALA A 6 0.45 -2.56 17.08
CA ALA A 6 -0.29 -2.80 15.85
C ALA A 6 0.65 -2.36 14.72
N ARG A 7 1.36 -3.34 14.16
CA ARG A 7 2.22 -3.18 13.00
C ARG A 7 1.37 -2.43 12.00
N ASP A 8 1.89 -1.30 11.54
CA ASP A 8 1.40 -0.51 10.41
C ASP A 8 0.54 -1.40 9.52
N ASP A 9 -0.77 -1.17 9.45
CA ASP A 9 -1.77 -2.13 8.97
C ASP A 9 -1.34 -2.74 7.62
N GLU A 10 -0.62 -3.87 7.63
CA GLU A 10 0.04 -4.42 6.43
C GLU A 10 -0.96 -5.11 5.48
N SER A 11 -2.26 -4.92 5.72
CA SER A 11 -3.34 -5.46 4.88
C SER A 11 -3.27 -4.96 3.44
N TYR A 12 -2.66 -3.78 3.21
CA TYR A 12 -2.41 -3.27 1.85
C TYR A 12 -1.46 -4.15 1.04
N ARG A 13 -0.66 -5.01 1.69
CA ARG A 13 0.21 -5.99 1.03
C ARG A 13 -0.47 -7.32 0.77
N THR A 14 -1.52 -7.63 1.53
CA THR A 14 -2.17 -8.95 1.47
C THR A 14 -3.46 -8.87 0.66
N CYS A 15 -3.55 -9.64 -0.43
CA CYS A 15 -4.76 -9.70 -1.24
C CYS A 15 -5.97 -10.14 -0.40
N ALA A 16 -7.06 -9.37 -0.44
CA ALA A 16 -8.26 -9.67 0.35
C ALA A 16 -8.93 -10.99 -0.08
N GLU A 17 -8.78 -11.39 -1.34
CA GLU A 17 -9.45 -12.58 -1.90
C GLU A 17 -8.70 -13.89 -1.57
N CYS A 18 -7.37 -13.91 -1.73
CA CYS A 18 -6.57 -15.12 -1.51
C CYS A 18 -5.73 -15.14 -0.24
N GLY A 19 -5.62 -14.01 0.47
CA GLY A 19 -4.81 -13.89 1.67
C GLY A 19 -3.31 -14.04 1.45
N ARG A 20 -2.83 -13.90 0.19
CA ARG A 20 -1.41 -13.96 -0.16
C ARG A 20 -0.83 -12.56 -0.34
N ASP A 21 0.48 -12.46 -0.17
CA ASP A 21 1.23 -11.24 -0.44
C ASP A 21 1.13 -10.88 -1.93
N CYS A 22 0.76 -9.63 -2.22
CA CYS A 22 0.67 -9.06 -3.56
C CYS A 22 2.04 -8.58 -4.03
N GLU A 23 2.33 -8.72 -5.32
CA GLU A 23 3.56 -8.18 -5.90
C GLU A 23 3.52 -6.65 -5.90
N SER A 24 4.58 -6.02 -5.38
CA SER A 24 4.68 -4.56 -5.31
C SER A 24 5.44 -4.00 -6.51
N GLU A 25 4.86 -3.03 -7.22
CA GLU A 25 5.51 -2.35 -8.33
C GLU A 25 5.49 -0.82 -8.12
N PRO A 26 6.67 -0.16 -8.03
CA PRO A 26 6.73 1.29 -7.95
C PRO A 26 6.55 1.91 -9.35
N PHE A 27 5.72 2.94 -9.45
CA PHE A 27 5.51 3.68 -10.69
C PHE A 27 5.43 5.19 -10.45
N SER A 28 5.85 5.94 -11.46
CA SER A 28 5.79 7.41 -11.46
C SER A 28 4.36 7.88 -11.69
N ALA A 29 3.79 8.62 -10.74
CA ALA A 29 2.45 9.18 -10.79
C ALA A 29 2.51 10.70 -10.69
N GLY A 30 2.78 11.36 -11.81
CA GLY A 30 2.75 12.83 -11.97
C GLY A 30 3.74 13.57 -11.05
N ALA A 31 3.34 13.80 -9.81
CA ALA A 31 4.08 14.56 -8.81
C ALA A 31 4.88 13.70 -7.81
N GLY A 32 4.97 12.37 -8.00
CA GLY A 32 5.76 11.50 -7.11
C GLY A 32 5.71 10.02 -7.48
N ILE A 33 6.20 9.17 -6.58
CA ILE A 33 6.21 7.71 -6.72
C ILE A 33 5.01 7.14 -5.97
N ARG A 34 4.28 6.25 -6.64
CA ARG A 34 3.25 5.40 -6.02
C ARG A 34 3.67 3.95 -6.13
N ILE A 35 3.18 3.12 -5.23
CA ILE A 35 3.46 1.67 -5.22
C ILE A 35 2.13 0.97 -5.41
N SER A 36 1.99 0.21 -6.50
CA SER A 36 0.86 -0.71 -6.70
C SER A 36 1.17 -2.05 -6.07
N PHE A 37 0.16 -2.69 -5.51
CA PHE A 37 0.17 -4.06 -5.03
C PHE A 37 -0.79 -4.86 -5.90
N VAL A 38 -0.26 -5.81 -6.66
CA VAL A 38 -1.00 -6.57 -7.67
C VAL A 38 -0.99 -8.04 -7.29
N CYS A 39 -2.18 -8.61 -7.15
CA CYS A 39 -2.34 -10.06 -7.05
C CYS A 39 -2.32 -10.65 -8.47
N PRO A 40 -1.46 -11.62 -8.79
CA PRO A 40 -1.41 -12.23 -10.12
C PRO A 40 -2.72 -12.94 -10.51
N ALA A 41 -3.54 -13.32 -9.53
CA ALA A 41 -4.82 -14.00 -9.76
C ALA A 41 -6.02 -13.04 -9.88
N HIS A 42 -6.00 -11.90 -9.16
CA HIS A 42 -7.16 -11.02 -9.01
C HIS A 42 -6.94 -9.59 -9.53
N GLY A 43 -5.71 -9.25 -9.92
CA GLY A 43 -5.34 -7.91 -10.40
C GLY A 43 -4.92 -6.96 -9.28
N VAL A 44 -5.10 -5.66 -9.51
CA VAL A 44 -4.65 -4.61 -8.58
C VAL A 44 -5.46 -4.67 -7.29
N HIS A 45 -4.78 -4.87 -6.16
CA HIS A 45 -5.36 -4.88 -4.82
C HIS A 45 -5.31 -3.50 -4.19
N ALA A 46 -4.14 -2.85 -4.20
CA ALA A 46 -3.96 -1.54 -3.57
C ALA A 46 -2.98 -0.66 -4.36
N VAL A 47 -3.11 0.65 -4.20
CA VAL A 47 -2.13 1.63 -4.67
C VAL A 47 -1.91 2.63 -3.53
N ILE A 48 -0.69 2.70 -3.02
CA ILE A 48 -0.32 3.62 -1.93
C ILE A 48 0.65 4.70 -2.42
N ASP A 49 0.56 5.87 -1.81
CA ASP A 49 1.56 6.92 -1.90
C ASP A 49 2.27 7.01 -0.54
N PRO A 50 3.50 6.46 -0.40
CA PRO A 50 4.20 6.46 0.88
C PRO A 50 4.55 7.88 1.38
N PHE A 51 4.47 8.89 0.50
CA PHE A 51 4.76 10.28 0.82
C PHE A 51 3.50 11.15 0.92
N ALA A 52 2.30 10.56 0.98
CA ALA A 52 1.05 11.29 1.12
C ALA A 52 1.11 12.30 2.29
N HIS A 53 1.59 11.85 3.44
CA HIS A 53 1.75 12.66 4.66
C HIS A 53 2.68 13.89 4.50
N LEU A 54 3.61 13.87 3.54
CA LEU A 54 4.48 15.03 3.29
C LEU A 54 3.76 16.12 2.50
N ARG A 55 2.74 15.75 1.71
CA ARG A 55 1.95 16.69 0.91
C ARG A 55 0.79 17.31 1.68
N GLU A 56 0.41 16.71 2.80
CA GLU A 56 -0.65 17.22 3.69
C GLU A 56 -0.14 18.38 4.59
N ARG A 57 1.17 18.61 4.65
CA ARG A 57 1.80 19.67 5.47
C ARG A 57 1.85 21.05 4.81
N ASP A 58 1.31 21.19 3.60
CA ASP A 58 1.31 22.44 2.82
C ASP A 58 -0.03 23.23 2.92
N CYS A 59 -0.85 22.99 3.96
CA CYS A 59 -2.10 23.73 4.21
C CYS A 59 -2.02 24.68 5.40
#